data_AF-A0A7Y2T479-F1
#
_entry.id   AF-A0A7Y2T479-F1
#
_cell.length_a   1.000
_cell.length_b   1.000
_cell.length_c   1.000
_cell.angle_alpha   90.00
_cell.angle_beta   90.00
_cell.angle_gamma   90.00
#
_symmetry.space_group_name_H-M   'P 1'
#
loop_
_entity.id
_entity.type
_entity.pdbx_description
1 polymer ?
#
loop_
_entity_poly.entity_id
_entity_poly.type
_entity_poly.pdbx_seq_one_letter_code
_entity_poly.pdbx_strand_id
1 'polypeptide(L)'
;VLKQLADACRKEDIKLFFYYSLLDWHNDDYFPRGRTGNDIQGRGKGDWDKYIAFMKTQLRELLTNYGDIAGIWFDGHWDQKQWDGKKFGKLQVDWHYDEIYKLIHELQPHCLIGNNHHLAPIEGEDFQMFEKDLPGKNTTGWGTSATDIGQLPLEVCETINGSWGFNLQDRKHKSRKELIHYMVKAAGYGSNLLLNVGPMPNGKIQEEHKESLKEVGKWMRENGETIYGTSAGPVPPSERMAFTQKGKTVYLHILDQSNKVFIEDFDLEIKSVKSFRDKTVLKHQKNEFGLLIQVPEDELDPADTIVEIILK
;
A
#
# COMPACT_ATOMS: atom_id res chain seq x y z
N VAL A 1 2.82 14.36 -20.51
CA VAL A 1 2.79 14.35 -19.03
C VAL A 1 3.72 13.29 -18.46
N LEU A 2 3.54 11.99 -18.76
CA LEU A 2 4.35 10.90 -18.21
C LEU A 2 5.88 11.09 -18.36
N LYS A 3 6.35 11.60 -19.50
CA LYS A 3 7.79 11.86 -19.71
C LYS A 3 8.35 12.89 -18.73
N GLN A 4 7.59 13.97 -18.47
CA GLN A 4 7.98 14.99 -17.49
C GLN A 4 8.01 14.42 -16.06
N LEU A 5 7.06 13.54 -15.73
CA LEU A 5 7.05 12.84 -14.44
C LEU A 5 8.25 11.90 -14.30
N ALA A 6 8.55 11.09 -15.31
CA ALA A 6 9.72 10.21 -15.31
C ALA A 6 11.04 10.96 -15.16
N ASP A 7 11.19 12.09 -15.85
CA ASP A 7 12.40 12.91 -15.75
C ASP A 7 12.50 13.59 -14.37
N ALA A 8 11.37 14.01 -13.78
CA ALA A 8 11.34 14.57 -12.42
C ALA A 8 11.65 13.51 -11.35
N CYS A 9 11.05 12.32 -11.42
CA CYS A 9 11.34 11.20 -10.53
C CYS A 9 12.82 10.84 -10.55
N ARG A 10 13.43 10.74 -11.75
CA ARG A 10 14.87 10.47 -11.89
C ARG A 10 15.73 11.57 -11.25
N LYS A 11 15.35 12.84 -11.45
CA LYS A 11 16.09 13.98 -10.88
C LYS A 11 16.11 13.93 -9.35
N GLU A 12 15.02 13.49 -8.73
CA GLU A 12 14.85 13.45 -7.27
C GLU A 12 15.14 12.05 -6.66
N ASP A 13 15.73 11.12 -7.45
CA ASP A 13 16.00 9.72 -7.07
C ASP A 13 14.78 8.97 -6.49
N ILE A 14 13.61 9.23 -7.08
CA ILE A 14 12.36 8.53 -6.78
C ILE A 14 12.16 7.44 -7.82
N LYS A 15 11.98 6.19 -7.37
CA LYS A 15 11.63 5.07 -8.25
C LYS A 15 10.22 5.27 -8.80
N LEU A 16 10.08 5.16 -10.12
CA LEU A 16 8.81 5.36 -10.80
C LEU A 16 8.12 4.03 -11.10
N PHE A 17 6.87 3.93 -10.66
CA PHE A 17 5.95 2.87 -11.05
C PHE A 17 4.90 3.48 -11.99
N PHE A 18 4.46 2.73 -13.00
CA PHE A 18 3.30 3.11 -13.79
C PHE A 18 2.08 2.29 -13.38
N TYR A 19 1.00 2.98 -13.04
CA TYR A 19 -0.33 2.38 -13.00
C TYR A 19 -0.82 2.09 -14.42
N TYR A 20 -1.35 0.90 -14.66
CA TYR A 20 -1.92 0.50 -15.93
C TYR A 20 -3.30 -0.15 -15.72
N SER A 21 -4.34 0.49 -16.26
CA SER A 21 -5.69 -0.07 -16.26
C SER A 21 -5.78 -1.19 -17.28
N LEU A 22 -6.07 -2.41 -16.81
CA LEU A 22 -6.36 -3.56 -17.64
C LEU A 22 -7.68 -3.40 -18.39
N LEU A 23 -8.67 -2.75 -17.79
CA LEU A 23 -9.93 -2.42 -18.46
C LEU A 23 -9.78 -1.14 -19.29
N ASP A 24 -10.46 -1.10 -20.44
CA ASP A 24 -10.50 0.08 -21.31
C ASP A 24 -11.93 0.32 -21.83
N TRP A 25 -12.51 1.44 -21.41
CA TRP A 25 -13.86 1.86 -21.80
C TRP A 25 -13.92 2.57 -23.16
N HIS A 26 -12.77 2.92 -23.74
CA HIS A 26 -12.66 3.60 -25.01
C HIS A 26 -12.40 2.61 -26.16
N ASN A 27 -11.53 1.61 -25.95
CA ASN A 27 -11.20 0.64 -27.00
C ASN A 27 -12.36 -0.34 -27.25
N ASP A 28 -12.81 -0.47 -28.50
CA ASP A 28 -13.87 -1.41 -28.89
C ASP A 28 -13.40 -2.87 -28.91
N ASP A 29 -12.09 -3.11 -29.03
CA ASP A 29 -11.48 -4.44 -28.94
C ASP A 29 -11.49 -5.00 -27.51
N TYR A 30 -11.73 -4.17 -26.48
CA TYR A 30 -12.06 -4.64 -25.13
C TYR A 30 -13.45 -5.30 -25.13
N PHE A 31 -13.49 -6.52 -25.69
CA PHE A 31 -14.68 -7.26 -26.04
C PHE A 31 -14.48 -8.77 -25.79
N PRO A 32 -15.41 -9.48 -25.13
CA PRO A 32 -16.67 -8.99 -24.61
C PRO A 32 -16.45 -7.89 -23.57
N ARG A 33 -17.39 -6.94 -23.52
CA ARG A 33 -17.32 -5.84 -22.54
C ARG A 33 -17.42 -6.43 -21.14
N GLY A 34 -16.68 -5.85 -20.21
CA GLY A 34 -16.82 -6.17 -18.80
C GLY A 34 -18.11 -5.61 -18.19
N ARG A 35 -18.14 -5.57 -16.86
CA ARG A 35 -19.28 -5.13 -16.07
C ARG A 35 -19.59 -3.63 -16.25
N THR A 36 -18.56 -2.81 -16.47
CA THR A 36 -18.65 -1.35 -16.51
C THR A 36 -18.43 -0.80 -17.93
N GLY A 37 -18.77 0.49 -18.13
CA GLY A 37 -18.62 1.15 -19.44
C GLY A 37 -19.59 0.66 -20.51
N ASN A 38 -20.71 0.04 -20.11
CA ASN A 38 -21.73 -0.52 -21.01
C ASN A 38 -22.71 0.52 -21.56
N ASP A 39 -22.86 1.65 -20.85
CA ASP A 39 -23.75 2.76 -21.17
C ASP A 39 -23.12 3.82 -22.08
N ILE A 40 -21.83 3.68 -22.40
CA ILE A 40 -21.10 4.59 -23.29
C ILE A 40 -21.62 4.43 -24.72
N GLN A 41 -22.22 5.50 -25.25
CA GLN A 41 -22.78 5.53 -26.59
C GLN A 41 -21.70 5.45 -27.67
N GLY A 42 -22.05 4.82 -28.80
CA GLY A 42 -21.17 4.75 -29.98
C GLY A 42 -20.17 3.59 -29.98
N ARG A 43 -20.09 2.80 -28.92
CA ARG A 43 -19.18 1.65 -28.85
C ARG A 43 -19.64 0.48 -29.71
N GLY A 44 -18.71 -0.09 -30.47
CA GLY A 44 -18.89 -1.26 -31.32
C GLY A 44 -18.65 -2.61 -30.62
N LYS A 45 -18.49 -3.65 -31.44
CA LYS A 45 -17.90 -4.94 -31.02
C LYS A 45 -16.44 -4.95 -31.46
N GLY A 46 -15.63 -5.75 -30.79
CA GLY A 46 -14.24 -5.96 -31.19
C GLY A 46 -13.74 -7.35 -30.84
N ASP A 47 -12.43 -7.47 -30.74
CA ASP A 47 -11.71 -8.74 -30.62
C ASP A 47 -10.72 -8.72 -29.45
N TRP A 48 -10.91 -9.63 -28.50
CA TRP A 48 -10.09 -9.71 -27.28
C TRP A 48 -8.59 -9.83 -27.57
N ASP A 49 -8.19 -10.64 -28.54
CA ASP A 49 -6.78 -10.87 -28.84
C ASP A 49 -6.13 -9.60 -29.43
N LYS A 50 -6.90 -8.80 -30.18
CA LYS A 50 -6.44 -7.49 -30.64
C LYS A 50 -6.27 -6.52 -29.48
N TYR A 51 -7.13 -6.58 -28.47
CA TYR A 51 -6.97 -5.77 -27.27
C TYR A 51 -5.73 -6.18 -26.47
N ILE A 52 -5.48 -7.48 -26.29
CA ILE A 52 -4.25 -7.97 -25.65
C ILE A 52 -3.01 -7.54 -26.45
N ALA A 53 -3.05 -7.59 -27.78
CA ALA A 53 -1.96 -7.09 -28.63
C ALA A 53 -1.75 -5.56 -28.48
N PHE A 54 -2.83 -4.79 -28.38
CA PHE A 54 -2.80 -3.37 -28.11
C PHE A 54 -2.17 -3.05 -26.74
N MET A 55 -2.57 -3.76 -25.69
CA MET A 55 -1.99 -3.62 -24.35
C MET A 55 -0.49 -3.91 -24.34
N LYS A 56 -0.06 -5.03 -24.95
CA LYS A 56 1.37 -5.38 -25.08
C LYS A 56 2.15 -4.30 -25.83
N THR A 57 1.54 -3.65 -26.82
CA THR A 57 2.15 -2.52 -27.54
C THR A 57 2.33 -1.32 -26.62
N GLN A 58 1.30 -0.91 -25.86
CA GLN A 58 1.40 0.18 -24.91
C GLN A 58 2.42 -0.08 -23.78
N LEU A 59 2.44 -1.30 -23.24
CA LEU A 59 3.44 -1.69 -22.24
C LEU A 59 4.86 -1.60 -22.80
N ARG A 60 5.08 -2.02 -24.06
CA ARG A 60 6.37 -1.84 -24.72
C ARG A 60 6.74 -0.37 -24.83
N GLU A 61 5.81 0.52 -25.18
CA GLU A 61 6.06 1.96 -25.21
C GLU A 61 6.44 2.51 -23.83
N LEU A 62 5.70 2.13 -22.78
CA LEU A 62 5.95 2.58 -21.40
C LEU A 62 7.31 2.11 -20.87
N LEU A 63 7.71 0.89 -21.19
CA LEU A 63 8.93 0.27 -20.68
C LEU A 63 10.19 0.58 -21.50
N THR A 64 10.05 1.17 -22.70
CA THR A 64 11.19 1.50 -23.57
C THR A 64 11.42 3.00 -23.76
N ASN A 65 10.38 3.84 -23.65
CA ASN A 65 10.49 5.27 -23.95
C ASN A 65 10.70 6.18 -22.72
N TYR A 66 10.61 5.64 -21.51
CA TYR A 66 10.58 6.44 -20.27
C TYR A 66 11.80 6.23 -19.34
N GLY A 67 12.73 5.36 -19.73
CA GLY A 67 13.93 4.99 -18.95
C GLY A 67 13.64 3.82 -18.00
N ASP A 68 14.40 3.73 -16.90
CA ASP A 68 14.23 2.68 -15.90
C ASP A 68 12.89 2.82 -15.17
N ILE A 69 12.05 1.78 -15.27
CA ILE A 69 10.74 1.71 -14.63
C ILE A 69 10.80 0.64 -13.54
N ALA A 70 10.55 1.06 -12.30
CA ALA A 70 10.69 0.19 -11.14
C ALA A 70 9.51 -0.76 -10.95
N GLY A 71 8.35 -0.46 -11.52
CA GLY A 71 7.24 -1.41 -11.53
C GLY A 71 6.03 -1.01 -12.37
N ILE A 72 5.18 -1.99 -12.64
CA ILE A 72 3.86 -1.84 -13.24
C ILE A 72 2.80 -2.27 -12.23
N TRP A 73 1.86 -1.38 -11.97
CA TRP A 73 0.76 -1.56 -11.02
C TRP A 73 -0.54 -1.73 -11.81
N PHE A 74 -0.98 -2.97 -12.00
CA PHE A 74 -2.18 -3.29 -12.77
C PHE A 74 -3.46 -3.18 -11.95
N ASP A 75 -4.55 -2.82 -12.63
CA ASP A 75 -5.89 -2.75 -12.03
C ASP A 75 -6.98 -3.06 -13.05
N GLY A 76 -8.18 -3.45 -12.59
CA GLY A 76 -9.34 -3.62 -13.46
C GLY A 76 -9.66 -5.06 -13.84
N HIS A 77 -8.90 -6.04 -13.34
CA HIS A 77 -9.17 -7.47 -13.50
C HIS A 77 -10.63 -7.83 -13.14
N TRP A 78 -11.16 -7.19 -12.09
CA TRP A 78 -12.51 -7.40 -11.59
C TRP A 78 -13.61 -7.09 -12.62
N ASP A 79 -13.34 -6.25 -13.61
CA ASP A 79 -14.35 -5.84 -14.58
C ASP A 79 -14.78 -6.98 -15.51
N GLN A 80 -13.87 -7.93 -15.75
CA GLN A 80 -14.14 -9.12 -16.55
C GLN A 80 -14.66 -10.31 -15.74
N LYS A 81 -14.87 -10.16 -14.43
CA LYS A 81 -15.55 -11.17 -13.64
C LYS A 81 -17.07 -11.03 -13.80
N GLN A 82 -17.75 -12.18 -13.90
CA GLN A 82 -19.21 -12.22 -13.78
C GLN A 82 -19.65 -11.56 -12.48
N TRP A 83 -20.82 -10.94 -12.48
CA TRP A 83 -21.36 -10.24 -11.31
C TRP A 83 -22.84 -10.54 -11.15
N ASP A 84 -23.23 -11.09 -10.00
CA ASP A 84 -24.62 -11.46 -9.69
C ASP A 84 -25.37 -10.37 -8.87
N GLY A 85 -24.75 -9.21 -8.63
CA GLY A 85 -25.26 -8.18 -7.73
C GLY A 85 -24.72 -8.26 -6.30
N LYS A 86 -24.02 -9.33 -5.93
CA LYS A 86 -23.50 -9.57 -4.58
C LYS A 86 -22.10 -10.15 -4.53
N LYS A 87 -21.66 -10.93 -5.53
CA LYS A 87 -20.34 -11.58 -5.57
C LYS A 87 -19.80 -11.62 -7.00
N PHE A 88 -18.47 -11.54 -7.08
CA PHE A 88 -17.77 -11.80 -8.32
C PHE A 88 -17.74 -13.31 -8.59
N GLY A 89 -18.06 -13.67 -9.83
CA GLY A 89 -18.03 -15.03 -10.35
C GLY A 89 -16.80 -15.29 -11.19
N LYS A 90 -16.94 -16.18 -12.18
CA LYS A 90 -15.85 -16.59 -13.05
C LYS A 90 -15.38 -15.44 -13.95
N LEU A 91 -14.09 -15.47 -14.29
CA LEU A 91 -13.52 -14.61 -15.31
C LEU A 91 -14.08 -14.98 -16.69
N GLN A 92 -14.39 -13.98 -17.51
CA GLN A 92 -15.02 -14.16 -18.83
C GLN A 92 -14.02 -14.31 -19.98
N VAL A 93 -12.77 -13.94 -19.74
CA VAL A 93 -11.70 -13.83 -20.74
C VAL A 93 -10.40 -14.40 -20.17
N ASP A 94 -9.41 -14.65 -21.02
CA ASP A 94 -8.04 -14.91 -20.59
C ASP A 94 -7.23 -13.62 -20.72
N TRP A 95 -6.62 -13.13 -19.64
CA TRP A 95 -5.82 -11.91 -19.69
C TRP A 95 -4.44 -12.10 -20.33
N HIS A 96 -4.01 -13.34 -20.58
CA HIS A 96 -2.67 -13.67 -21.10
C HIS A 96 -1.57 -13.10 -20.19
N TYR A 97 -1.76 -13.22 -18.86
CA TYR A 97 -0.82 -12.68 -17.88
C TYR A 97 0.57 -13.28 -18.01
N ASP A 98 0.68 -14.56 -18.37
CA ASP A 98 1.94 -15.22 -18.67
C ASP A 98 2.73 -14.50 -19.78
N GLU A 99 2.06 -14.13 -20.87
CA GLU A 99 2.68 -13.37 -21.96
C GLU A 99 3.00 -11.93 -21.57
N ILE A 100 2.08 -11.26 -20.88
CA ILE A 100 2.23 -9.86 -20.47
C ILE A 100 3.36 -9.70 -19.45
N TYR A 101 3.39 -10.55 -18.42
CA TYR A 101 4.40 -10.50 -17.37
C TYR A 101 5.78 -10.86 -17.93
N LYS A 102 5.85 -11.90 -18.77
CA LYS A 102 7.08 -12.23 -19.50
C LYS A 102 7.60 -11.07 -20.35
N LEU A 103 6.72 -10.39 -21.09
CA LEU A 103 7.11 -9.22 -21.89
C LEU A 103 7.71 -8.10 -21.02
N ILE A 104 7.12 -7.84 -19.85
CA ILE A 104 7.61 -6.81 -18.91
C ILE A 104 9.02 -7.15 -18.45
N HIS A 105 9.25 -8.38 -17.96
CA HIS A 105 10.57 -8.80 -17.49
C HIS A 105 11.59 -8.97 -18.62
N GLU A 106 11.18 -9.30 -19.85
CA GLU A 106 12.08 -9.29 -21.03
C GLU A 106 12.58 -7.88 -21.37
N LEU A 107 11.73 -6.86 -21.20
CA LEU A 107 12.07 -5.47 -21.48
C LEU A 107 12.84 -4.82 -20.32
N GLN A 108 12.43 -5.10 -19.09
CA GLN A 108 12.96 -4.50 -17.87
C GLN A 108 12.99 -5.58 -16.76
N PRO A 109 14.07 -6.40 -16.66
CA PRO A 109 14.14 -7.53 -15.72
C PRO A 109 14.04 -7.18 -14.23
N HIS A 110 14.18 -5.91 -13.88
CA HIS A 110 14.08 -5.41 -12.50
C HIS A 110 12.71 -4.79 -12.19
N CYS A 111 11.81 -4.72 -13.17
CA CYS A 111 10.51 -4.08 -13.04
C CYS A 111 9.57 -4.98 -12.24
N LEU A 112 9.10 -4.50 -11.08
CA LEU A 112 8.18 -5.23 -10.23
C LEU A 112 6.76 -5.21 -10.82
N ILE A 113 6.08 -6.35 -10.80
CA ILE A 113 4.71 -6.49 -11.27
C ILE A 113 3.79 -6.72 -10.08
N GLY A 114 2.74 -5.91 -9.98
CA GLY A 114 1.63 -6.13 -9.06
C GLY A 114 0.31 -5.96 -9.78
N ASN A 115 -0.69 -6.76 -9.41
CA ASN A 115 -2.03 -6.69 -9.97
C ASN A 115 -3.10 -6.64 -8.87
N ASN A 116 -3.90 -5.56 -8.86
CA ASN A 116 -4.94 -5.30 -7.88
C ASN A 116 -6.22 -6.12 -8.15
N HIS A 117 -6.09 -7.45 -8.17
CA HIS A 117 -7.19 -8.35 -8.50
C HIS A 117 -7.91 -8.94 -7.27
N HIS A 118 -7.41 -8.66 -6.05
CA HIS A 118 -7.92 -9.16 -4.76
C HIS A 118 -8.03 -10.70 -4.66
N LEU A 119 -7.04 -11.41 -5.22
CA LEU A 119 -6.93 -12.87 -5.16
C LEU A 119 -5.56 -13.23 -4.57
N ALA A 120 -5.31 -14.53 -4.40
CA ALA A 120 -3.98 -15.04 -4.16
C ALA A 120 -3.04 -14.67 -5.33
N PRO A 121 -1.74 -14.45 -5.09
CA PRO A 121 -0.82 -14.04 -6.13
C PRO A 121 -0.80 -15.00 -7.32
N ILE A 122 -0.72 -14.44 -8.52
CA ILE A 122 -0.57 -15.17 -9.78
C ILE A 122 0.93 -15.27 -10.10
N GLU A 123 1.35 -16.40 -10.69
CA GLU A 123 2.74 -16.59 -11.10
C GLU A 123 3.22 -15.44 -12.00
N GLY A 124 4.40 -14.88 -11.67
CA GLY A 124 4.99 -13.72 -12.35
C GLY A 124 4.73 -12.38 -11.63
N GLU A 125 3.89 -12.34 -10.60
CA GLU A 125 3.75 -11.17 -9.72
C GLU A 125 4.88 -11.11 -8.68
N ASP A 126 5.36 -9.90 -8.41
CA ASP A 126 6.50 -9.63 -7.54
C ASP A 126 6.08 -9.07 -6.17
N PHE A 127 4.85 -8.53 -6.06
CA PHE A 127 4.27 -8.05 -4.81
C PHE A 127 2.74 -8.19 -4.81
N GLN A 128 2.14 -8.32 -3.63
CA GLN A 128 0.70 -8.43 -3.46
C GLN A 128 0.09 -7.13 -2.95
N MET A 129 -1.00 -6.70 -3.56
CA MET A 129 -1.65 -5.43 -3.22
C MET A 129 -2.90 -5.58 -2.37
N PHE A 130 -3.15 -4.54 -1.58
CA PHE A 130 -4.36 -4.35 -0.79
C PHE A 130 -4.86 -2.92 -1.00
N GLU A 131 -6.17 -2.75 -1.08
CA GLU A 131 -6.78 -1.44 -1.34
C GLU A 131 -7.63 -0.99 -0.16
N LYS A 132 -7.29 0.16 0.44
CA LYS A 132 -8.00 0.83 1.55
C LYS A 132 -8.16 0.01 2.83
N ASP A 133 -7.67 -1.21 2.86
CA ASP A 133 -7.78 -2.12 3.98
C ASP A 133 -6.45 -2.80 4.21
N LEU A 134 -6.02 -2.85 5.47
CA LEU A 134 -4.73 -3.42 5.83
C LEU A 134 -4.74 -4.94 5.56
N PRO A 135 -3.57 -5.53 5.24
CA PRO A 135 -3.49 -6.95 4.86
C PRO A 135 -4.27 -7.87 5.80
N GLY A 136 -5.24 -8.60 5.24
CA GLY A 136 -5.98 -9.66 5.93
C GLY A 136 -7.17 -9.23 6.78
N LYS A 137 -7.51 -7.93 6.83
CA LYS A 137 -8.68 -7.45 7.59
C LYS A 137 -10.02 -7.75 6.90
N ASN A 138 -10.07 -7.55 5.58
CA ASN A 138 -11.30 -7.62 4.77
C ASN A 138 -12.51 -6.88 5.41
N THR A 139 -12.28 -5.70 5.97
CA THR A 139 -13.26 -4.89 6.71
C THR A 139 -14.46 -4.50 5.85
N THR A 140 -14.25 -4.30 4.56
CA THR A 140 -15.31 -3.88 3.62
C THR A 140 -16.10 -5.06 3.03
N GLY A 141 -15.62 -6.30 3.23
CA GLY A 141 -16.13 -7.51 2.57
C GLY A 141 -15.65 -7.69 1.13
N TRP A 142 -14.84 -6.75 0.60
CA TRP A 142 -14.31 -6.77 -0.77
C TRP A 142 -12.77 -6.86 -0.82
N GLY A 143 -12.10 -6.83 0.34
CA GLY A 143 -10.66 -6.96 0.42
C GLY A 143 -10.20 -8.41 0.22
N THR A 144 -8.91 -8.58 -0.01
CA THR A 144 -8.26 -9.88 -0.14
C THR A 144 -8.50 -10.72 1.13
N SER A 145 -8.93 -11.97 0.96
CA SER A 145 -9.11 -12.90 2.09
C SER A 145 -7.77 -13.15 2.80
N ALA A 146 -7.79 -13.34 4.12
CA ALA A 146 -6.59 -13.73 4.87
C ALA A 146 -5.99 -15.05 4.37
N THR A 147 -6.81 -15.96 3.84
CA THR A 147 -6.36 -17.23 3.23
C THR A 147 -5.63 -17.05 1.90
N ASP A 148 -5.80 -15.88 1.27
CA ASP A 148 -5.27 -15.58 -0.05
C ASP A 148 -4.02 -14.69 0.04
N ILE A 149 -3.55 -14.38 1.26
CA ILE A 149 -2.28 -13.66 1.44
C ILE A 149 -1.14 -14.62 1.14
N GLY A 150 -0.35 -14.27 0.13
CA GLY A 150 0.80 -15.05 -0.30
C GLY A 150 2.06 -14.76 0.54
N GLN A 151 3.21 -15.19 0.01
CA GLN A 151 4.53 -14.93 0.60
C GLN A 151 5.27 -13.78 -0.09
N LEU A 152 4.64 -13.11 -1.06
CA LEU A 152 5.22 -11.95 -1.73
C LEU A 152 5.28 -10.76 -0.77
N PRO A 153 6.19 -9.79 -1.00
CA PRO A 153 6.12 -8.48 -0.38
C PRO A 153 4.72 -7.86 -0.52
N LEU A 154 4.27 -7.13 0.49
CA LEU A 154 2.94 -6.56 0.55
C LEU A 154 2.98 -5.05 0.30
N GLU A 155 1.97 -4.52 -0.38
CA GLU A 155 1.71 -3.08 -0.47
C GLU A 155 0.23 -2.82 -0.21
N VAL A 156 -0.07 -1.87 0.67
CA VAL A 156 -1.43 -1.32 0.80
C VAL A 156 -1.48 0.08 0.19
N CYS A 157 -2.46 0.33 -0.66
CA CYS A 157 -2.75 1.65 -1.18
C CYS A 157 -3.91 2.32 -0.43
N GLU A 158 -3.79 3.61 -0.15
CA GLU A 158 -4.79 4.38 0.59
C GLU A 158 -4.88 5.82 0.08
N THR A 159 -6.02 6.46 0.24
CA THR A 159 -6.27 7.84 -0.19
C THR A 159 -6.10 8.83 0.97
N ILE A 160 -5.61 10.05 0.70
CA ILE A 160 -5.61 11.12 1.74
C ILE A 160 -7.04 11.52 2.13
N ASN A 161 -7.95 11.55 1.16
CA ASN A 161 -9.37 11.79 1.37
C ASN A 161 -10.20 10.54 1.05
N GLY A 162 -11.46 10.66 0.64
CA GLY A 162 -12.30 9.53 0.24
C GLY A 162 -12.09 9.05 -1.20
N SER A 163 -11.39 9.81 -2.04
CA SER A 163 -11.38 9.67 -3.49
C SER A 163 -9.96 9.42 -4.05
N TRP A 164 -9.86 8.58 -5.08
CA TRP A 164 -8.61 8.36 -5.82
C TRP A 164 -8.28 9.55 -6.72
N GLY A 165 -9.18 9.85 -7.66
CA GLY A 165 -9.12 11.05 -8.50
C GLY A 165 -9.59 12.31 -7.77
N PHE A 166 -9.31 13.48 -8.34
CA PHE A 166 -9.79 14.75 -7.80
C PHE A 166 -11.32 14.79 -7.74
N ASN A 167 -11.85 15.11 -6.57
CA ASN A 167 -13.28 15.27 -6.34
C ASN A 167 -13.53 16.58 -5.57
N LEU A 168 -14.08 17.58 -6.26
CA LEU A 168 -14.35 18.90 -5.70
C LEU A 168 -15.31 18.87 -4.50
N GLN A 169 -16.12 17.82 -4.34
CA GLN A 169 -17.09 17.67 -3.26
C GLN A 169 -16.57 16.83 -2.08
N ASP A 170 -15.42 16.18 -2.22
CA ASP A 170 -14.86 15.37 -1.15
C ASP A 170 -14.30 16.27 -0.03
N ARG A 171 -14.76 16.02 1.19
CA ARG A 171 -14.31 16.73 2.40
C ARG A 171 -13.76 15.78 3.45
N LYS A 172 -13.67 14.48 3.16
CA LYS A 172 -13.29 13.43 4.11
C LYS A 172 -11.77 13.27 4.20
N HIS A 173 -11.06 14.37 4.45
CA HIS A 173 -9.61 14.36 4.58
C HIS A 173 -9.21 13.69 5.90
N LYS A 174 -8.33 12.69 5.82
CA LYS A 174 -7.73 12.06 6.99
C LYS A 174 -6.85 13.06 7.72
N SER A 175 -6.95 13.07 9.03
CA SER A 175 -6.10 13.87 9.92
C SER A 175 -4.65 13.36 9.90
N ARG A 176 -3.72 14.20 10.39
CA ARG A 176 -2.32 13.82 10.62
C ARG A 176 -2.21 12.51 11.42
N LYS A 177 -3.02 12.38 12.48
CA LYS A 177 -3.02 11.20 13.36
C LYS A 177 -3.44 9.94 12.58
N GLU A 178 -4.52 10.01 11.82
CA GLU A 178 -5.00 8.88 11.01
C GLU A 178 -3.97 8.44 9.97
N LEU A 179 -3.30 9.39 9.29
CA LEU A 179 -2.28 9.07 8.29
C LEU A 179 -1.04 8.41 8.91
N ILE A 180 -0.54 8.94 10.04
CA ILE A 180 0.59 8.33 10.76
C ILE A 180 0.22 6.94 11.26
N HIS A 181 -0.96 6.80 11.87
CA HIS A 181 -1.45 5.51 12.36
C HIS A 181 -1.58 4.48 11.26
N TYR A 182 -2.10 4.87 10.09
CA TYR A 182 -2.23 3.95 8.96
C TYR A 182 -0.86 3.50 8.45
N MET A 183 0.10 4.42 8.32
CA MET A 183 1.47 4.11 7.90
C MET A 183 2.19 3.17 8.88
N VAL A 184 2.11 3.47 10.17
CA VAL A 184 2.72 2.65 11.23
C VAL A 184 2.07 1.26 11.29
N LYS A 185 0.73 1.18 11.15
CA LYS A 185 0.03 -0.11 11.09
C LYS A 185 0.39 -0.88 9.82
N ALA A 186 0.51 -0.23 8.66
CA ALA A 186 0.96 -0.88 7.42
C ALA A 186 2.36 -1.49 7.58
N ALA A 187 3.32 -0.72 8.10
CA ALA A 187 4.66 -1.21 8.40
C ALA A 187 4.62 -2.37 9.42
N GLY A 188 3.75 -2.31 10.42
CA GLY A 188 3.59 -3.38 11.41
C GLY A 188 2.97 -4.66 10.86
N TYR A 189 2.26 -4.61 9.73
CA TYR A 189 1.87 -5.78 8.95
C TYR A 189 2.96 -6.26 7.97
N GLY A 190 4.14 -5.62 7.96
CA GLY A 190 5.20 -5.91 7.00
C GLY A 190 4.87 -5.44 5.58
N SER A 191 4.00 -4.43 5.45
CA SER A 191 3.52 -3.91 4.18
C SER A 191 4.06 -2.50 3.90
N ASN A 192 4.30 -2.21 2.64
CA ASN A 192 4.51 -0.85 2.14
C ASN A 192 3.19 -0.06 2.19
N LEU A 193 3.27 1.27 2.30
CA LEU A 193 2.13 2.16 2.11
C LEU A 193 2.31 2.98 0.83
N LEU A 194 1.37 2.84 -0.11
CA LEU A 194 1.22 3.72 -1.27
C LEU A 194 0.11 4.75 -1.00
N LEU A 195 0.50 5.98 -0.65
CA LEU A 195 -0.45 7.05 -0.31
C LEU A 195 -0.80 7.91 -1.54
N ASN A 196 -2.07 7.90 -1.93
CA ASN A 196 -2.55 8.57 -3.14
C ASN A 196 -2.76 10.09 -2.98
N VAL A 197 -2.45 10.82 -4.07
CA VAL A 197 -2.90 12.19 -4.29
C VAL A 197 -3.68 12.28 -5.59
N GLY A 198 -4.79 13.03 -5.59
CA GLY A 198 -5.54 13.37 -6.80
C GLY A 198 -5.24 14.81 -7.24
N PRO A 199 -4.41 15.04 -8.29
CA PRO A 199 -4.17 16.37 -8.82
C PRO A 199 -5.44 16.99 -9.40
N MET A 200 -5.59 18.30 -9.23
CA MET A 200 -6.66 19.09 -9.83
C MET A 200 -6.54 19.13 -11.36
N PRO A 201 -7.62 19.48 -12.10
CA PRO A 201 -7.58 19.60 -13.57
C PRO A 201 -6.53 20.57 -14.12
N ASN A 202 -6.06 21.51 -13.30
CA ASN A 202 -4.98 22.45 -13.65
C ASN A 202 -3.56 21.86 -13.43
N GLY A 203 -3.45 20.57 -13.09
CA GLY A 203 -2.19 19.85 -12.87
C GLY A 203 -1.55 20.06 -11.50
N LYS A 204 -2.17 20.83 -10.58
CA LYS A 204 -1.63 21.06 -9.23
C LYS A 204 -2.18 20.05 -8.22
N ILE A 205 -1.33 19.65 -7.26
CA ILE A 205 -1.79 18.94 -6.06
C ILE A 205 -2.54 19.92 -5.15
N GLN A 206 -3.67 19.47 -4.60
CA GLN A 206 -4.49 20.23 -3.64
C GLN A 206 -3.68 20.70 -2.43
N GLU A 207 -3.98 21.88 -1.87
CA GLU A 207 -3.21 22.43 -0.74
C GLU A 207 -3.29 21.52 0.49
N GLU A 208 -4.48 21.00 0.78
CA GLU A 208 -4.77 20.10 1.89
C GLU A 208 -3.92 18.82 1.79
N HIS A 209 -3.78 18.25 0.59
CA HIS A 209 -2.94 17.08 0.35
C HIS A 209 -1.45 17.41 0.57
N LYS A 210 -1.00 18.60 0.16
CA LYS A 210 0.39 19.03 0.41
C LYS A 210 0.66 19.25 1.88
N GLU A 211 -0.30 19.81 2.63
CA GLU A 211 -0.21 19.97 4.08
C GLU A 211 -0.13 18.61 4.78
N SER A 212 -1.02 17.66 4.45
CA SER A 212 -0.97 16.29 4.95
C SER A 212 0.39 15.62 4.70
N LEU A 213 0.91 15.71 3.48
CA LEU A 213 2.21 15.12 3.13
C LEU A 213 3.39 15.80 3.88
N LYS A 214 3.33 17.11 4.10
CA LYS A 214 4.35 17.83 4.90
C LYS A 214 4.33 17.40 6.36
N GLU A 215 3.15 17.20 6.94
CA GLU A 215 2.98 16.75 8.32
C GLU A 215 3.48 15.30 8.52
N VAL A 216 3.13 14.40 7.60
CA VAL A 216 3.69 13.04 7.58
C VAL A 216 5.21 13.08 7.39
N GLY A 217 5.69 13.89 6.44
CA GLY A 217 7.12 14.06 6.19
C GLY A 217 7.89 14.63 7.39
N LYS A 218 7.27 15.48 8.21
CA LYS A 218 7.85 15.97 9.46
C LYS A 218 8.03 14.83 10.46
N TRP A 219 6.98 14.04 10.67
CA TRP A 219 7.05 12.88 11.55
C TRP A 219 8.10 11.85 11.05
N MET A 220 8.16 11.60 9.74
CA MET A 220 9.14 10.67 9.15
C MET A 220 10.60 11.13 9.31
N ARG A 221 10.89 12.42 9.38
CA ARG A 221 12.26 12.89 9.64
C ARG A 221 12.73 12.58 11.06
N GLU A 222 11.81 12.58 12.02
CA GLU A 222 12.09 12.33 13.43
C GLU A 222 12.07 10.83 13.75
N ASN A 223 11.13 10.09 13.15
CA ASN A 223 10.82 8.71 13.52
C ASN A 223 11.03 7.69 12.38
N GLY A 224 11.54 8.12 11.21
CA GLY A 224 11.62 7.26 10.03
C GLY A 224 12.48 6.01 10.20
N GLU A 225 13.41 5.96 11.15
CA GLU A 225 14.18 4.75 11.47
C GLU A 225 13.28 3.57 11.90
N THR A 226 12.14 3.87 12.52
CA THR A 226 11.19 2.87 12.99
C THR A 226 10.30 2.34 11.86
N ILE A 227 10.42 2.90 10.65
CA ILE A 227 9.68 2.48 9.44
C ILE A 227 10.65 1.95 8.38
N TYR A 228 11.69 2.72 8.03
CA TYR A 228 12.59 2.37 6.93
C TYR A 228 13.51 1.20 7.27
N GLY A 229 13.43 0.15 6.44
CA GLY A 229 14.23 -1.06 6.59
C GLY A 229 13.83 -1.90 7.80
N THR A 230 12.59 -1.77 8.26
CA THR A 230 12.00 -2.64 9.27
C THR A 230 11.18 -3.75 8.61
N SER A 231 10.89 -4.80 9.38
CA SER A 231 9.90 -5.83 9.10
C SER A 231 8.71 -5.69 10.05
N ALA A 232 7.69 -6.53 9.85
CA ALA A 232 6.65 -6.75 10.84
C ALA A 232 7.27 -7.08 12.21
N GLY A 233 6.70 -6.52 13.28
CA GLY A 233 7.10 -6.81 14.64
C GLY A 233 6.48 -8.11 15.19
N PRO A 234 6.76 -8.45 16.46
CA PRO A 234 6.37 -9.73 17.05
C PRO A 234 4.87 -9.86 17.33
N VAL A 235 4.14 -8.75 17.39
CA VAL A 235 2.70 -8.72 17.66
C VAL A 235 1.99 -7.96 16.54
N PRO A 236 0.91 -8.52 15.95
CA PRO A 236 0.16 -7.85 14.91
C PRO A 236 -0.41 -6.49 15.36
N PRO A 237 -0.54 -5.51 14.44
CA PRO A 237 -1.17 -4.24 14.75
C PRO A 237 -2.62 -4.36 15.27
N SER A 238 -2.97 -3.46 16.17
CA SER A 238 -4.31 -3.24 16.72
C SER A 238 -4.68 -1.76 16.67
N GLU A 239 -5.85 -1.38 17.19
CA GLU A 239 -6.20 0.05 17.32
C GLU A 239 -5.36 0.80 18.35
N ARG A 240 -4.71 0.07 19.28
CA ARG A 240 -3.95 0.67 20.39
C ARG A 240 -2.45 0.69 20.14
N MET A 241 -1.94 -0.27 19.37
CA MET A 241 -0.51 -0.45 19.20
C MET A 241 -0.16 -1.10 17.86
N ALA A 242 1.05 -0.86 17.40
CA ALA A 242 1.68 -1.55 16.29
C ALA A 242 3.16 -1.78 16.60
N PHE A 243 3.77 -2.73 15.89
CA PHE A 243 5.15 -3.11 16.11
C PHE A 243 5.88 -3.23 14.80
N THR A 244 7.06 -2.62 14.72
CA THR A 244 8.02 -2.86 13.64
C THR A 244 9.32 -3.39 14.23
N GLN A 245 10.14 -4.06 13.42
CA GLN A 245 11.39 -4.65 13.91
C GLN A 245 12.55 -4.43 12.94
N LYS A 246 13.72 -4.10 13.49
CA LYS A 246 14.99 -4.00 12.76
C LYS A 246 16.08 -4.76 13.50
N GLY A 247 16.43 -5.94 12.99
CA GLY A 247 17.38 -6.83 13.66
C GLY A 247 16.87 -7.20 15.06
N LYS A 248 17.61 -6.80 16.10
CA LYS A 248 17.27 -7.05 17.50
C LYS A 248 16.46 -5.94 18.17
N THR A 249 16.13 -4.86 17.45
CA THR A 249 15.33 -3.75 17.99
C THR A 249 13.89 -3.89 17.52
N VAL A 250 12.96 -4.00 18.46
CA VAL A 250 11.53 -3.87 18.22
C VAL A 250 11.11 -2.45 18.58
N TYR A 251 10.43 -1.77 17.67
CA TYR A 251 9.80 -0.48 17.92
C TYR A 251 8.32 -0.71 18.21
N LEU A 252 7.92 -0.46 19.45
CA LEU A 252 6.52 -0.42 19.86
C LEU A 252 5.99 0.98 19.61
N HIS A 253 4.92 1.07 18.82
CA HIS A 253 4.17 2.27 18.56
C HIS A 253 2.88 2.27 19.39
N ILE A 254 2.71 3.23 20.29
CA ILE A 254 1.54 3.35 21.18
C ILE A 254 0.63 4.46 20.63
N LEU A 255 -0.52 4.04 20.11
CA LEU A 255 -1.39 4.87 19.27
C LEU A 255 -2.52 5.56 20.06
N ASP A 256 -2.80 5.07 21.26
CA ASP A 256 -3.92 5.51 22.11
C ASP A 256 -3.52 6.42 23.29
N GLN A 257 -2.25 6.85 23.35
CA GLN A 257 -1.68 7.71 24.40
C GLN A 257 -1.67 7.08 25.81
N SER A 258 -1.82 5.75 25.92
CA SER A 258 -1.66 5.06 27.21
C SER A 258 -0.22 5.17 27.73
N ASN A 259 -0.05 5.58 28.99
CA ASN A 259 1.26 5.62 29.64
C ASN A 259 1.66 4.31 30.34
N LYS A 260 0.73 3.35 30.41
CA LYS A 260 0.96 1.98 30.87
C LYS A 260 0.45 1.03 29.81
N VAL A 261 1.35 0.25 29.24
CA VAL A 261 1.06 -0.66 28.13
C VAL A 261 1.42 -2.07 28.55
N PHE A 262 0.45 -2.97 28.47
CA PHE A 262 0.66 -4.39 28.63
C PHE A 262 0.58 -5.05 27.26
N ILE A 263 1.61 -5.81 26.92
CA ILE A 263 1.72 -6.58 25.69
C ILE A 263 1.56 -8.05 26.08
N GLU A 264 0.41 -8.60 25.74
CA GLU A 264 0.08 -10.01 25.96
C GLU A 264 1.02 -10.92 25.18
N ASP A 265 1.33 -12.10 25.74
CA ASP A 265 2.09 -13.18 25.10
C ASP A 265 3.46 -12.76 24.53
N PHE A 266 4.10 -11.76 25.15
CA PHE A 266 5.42 -11.28 24.73
C PHE A 266 6.55 -12.18 25.24
N ASP A 267 6.85 -13.25 24.51
CA ASP A 267 7.80 -14.29 24.96
C ASP A 267 9.28 -14.03 24.65
N LEU A 268 9.61 -12.97 23.91
CA LEU A 268 10.99 -12.69 23.50
C LEU A 268 11.89 -12.23 24.67
N GLU A 269 13.15 -12.63 24.65
CA GLU A 269 14.13 -12.22 25.67
C GLU A 269 14.55 -10.76 25.50
N ILE A 270 14.38 -9.96 26.56
CA ILE A 270 14.62 -8.52 26.55
C ILE A 270 15.99 -8.22 27.17
N LYS A 271 16.77 -7.37 26.51
CA LYS A 271 17.99 -6.76 27.03
C LYS A 271 17.71 -5.42 27.69
N SER A 272 16.90 -4.56 27.07
CA SER A 272 16.50 -3.27 27.64
C SER A 272 15.27 -2.70 26.93
N VAL A 273 14.50 -1.87 27.65
CA VAL A 273 13.38 -1.09 27.11
C VAL A 273 13.68 0.40 27.29
N LYS A 274 13.54 1.21 26.23
CA LYS A 274 13.88 2.64 26.24
C LYS A 274 12.84 3.49 25.52
N SER A 275 12.69 4.76 25.90
CA SER A 275 12.00 5.73 25.05
C SER A 275 12.77 5.87 23.73
N PHE A 276 12.06 5.89 22.60
CA PHE A 276 12.72 6.15 21.31
C PHE A 276 13.24 7.59 21.22
N ARG A 277 12.51 8.55 21.84
CA ARG A 277 12.74 9.99 21.72
C ARG A 277 14.05 10.43 22.37
N ASP A 278 14.28 10.05 23.61
CA ASP A 278 15.43 10.52 24.42
C ASP A 278 16.35 9.39 24.90
N LYS A 279 16.01 8.14 24.58
CA LYS A 279 16.74 6.91 24.96
C LYS A 279 16.78 6.62 26.46
N THR A 280 15.92 7.26 27.26
CA THR A 280 15.78 6.94 28.69
C THR A 280 15.29 5.51 28.90
N VAL A 281 15.85 4.83 29.90
CA VAL A 281 15.45 3.45 30.22
C VAL A 281 14.10 3.47 30.91
N LEU A 282 13.14 2.73 30.36
CA LEU A 282 11.78 2.68 30.86
C LEU A 282 11.60 1.59 31.92
N LYS A 283 10.73 1.87 32.88
CA LYS A 283 10.29 0.86 33.86
C LYS A 283 9.48 -0.19 33.12
N HIS A 284 9.86 -1.45 33.27
CA HIS A 284 9.19 -2.58 32.65
C HIS A 284 9.24 -3.81 33.54
N GLN A 285 8.25 -4.69 33.38
CA GLN A 285 8.16 -5.97 34.07
C GLN A 285 7.66 -7.03 33.09
N LYS A 286 8.45 -8.10 32.90
CA LYS A 286 8.04 -9.27 32.13
C LYS A 286 7.63 -10.40 33.08
N ASN A 287 6.53 -11.07 32.79
CA ASN A 287 6.08 -12.28 33.46
C ASN A 287 5.63 -13.33 32.42
N GLU A 288 5.03 -14.43 32.86
CA GLU A 288 4.54 -15.50 31.98
C GLU A 288 3.38 -15.09 31.06
N PHE A 289 2.71 -13.97 31.33
CA PHE A 289 1.58 -13.47 30.55
C PHE A 289 1.98 -12.39 29.54
N GLY A 290 3.20 -11.85 29.63
CA GLY A 290 3.69 -10.83 28.71
C GLY A 290 4.55 -9.74 29.36
N LEU A 291 4.53 -8.56 28.74
CA LEU A 291 5.41 -7.43 29.06
C LEU A 291 4.60 -6.19 29.44
N LEU A 292 4.77 -5.71 30.67
CA LEU A 292 4.28 -4.41 31.11
C LEU A 292 5.37 -3.35 30.95
N ILE A 293 5.05 -2.22 30.30
CA ILE A 293 5.93 -1.06 30.13
C ILE A 293 5.21 0.16 30.69
N GLN A 294 5.95 0.99 31.43
CA GLN A 294 5.47 2.31 31.86
C GLN A 294 6.29 3.43 31.22
N VAL A 295 5.60 4.29 30.49
CA VAL A 295 6.13 5.48 29.82
C VAL A 295 5.84 6.71 30.71
N PRO A 296 6.82 7.60 30.94
CA PRO A 296 6.59 8.90 31.57
C PRO A 296 5.58 9.75 30.79
N GLU A 297 4.76 10.55 31.48
CA GLU A 297 3.72 11.37 30.82
C GLU A 297 4.30 12.46 29.91
N ASP A 298 5.47 12.98 30.23
CA ASP A 298 6.22 13.97 29.46
C ASP A 298 6.87 13.40 28.18
N GLU A 299 6.94 12.07 28.07
CA GLU A 299 7.42 11.34 26.90
C GLU A 299 6.28 10.94 25.93
N LEU A 300 5.02 11.17 26.31
CA LEU A 300 3.87 10.86 25.44
C LEU A 300 3.79 11.83 24.25
N ASP A 301 3.67 11.27 23.06
CA ASP A 301 3.34 12.00 21.85
C ASP A 301 1.86 11.77 21.48
N PRO A 302 1.09 12.85 21.20
CA PRO A 302 -0.33 12.73 20.87
C PRO A 302 -0.66 11.95 19.60
N ALA A 303 0.28 11.90 18.65
CA ALA A 303 0.16 11.17 17.40
C ALA A 303 0.70 9.73 17.54
N ASP A 304 1.91 9.55 18.08
CA ASP A 304 2.52 8.23 18.21
C ASP A 304 3.68 8.21 19.23
N THR A 305 3.48 7.53 20.36
CA THR A 305 4.53 7.35 21.37
C THR A 305 5.32 6.09 21.08
N ILE A 306 6.64 6.22 20.87
CA ILE A 306 7.49 5.13 20.42
C ILE A 306 8.43 4.64 21.52
N VAL A 307 8.48 3.33 21.70
CA VAL A 307 9.37 2.63 22.65
C VAL A 307 10.28 1.66 21.90
N GLU A 308 11.57 1.68 22.24
CA GLU A 308 12.56 0.71 21.76
C GLU A 308 12.71 -0.45 22.74
N ILE A 309 12.38 -1.66 22.28
CA ILE A 309 12.62 -2.91 23.00
C ILE A 309 13.80 -3.60 22.33
N ILE A 310 14.95 -3.61 22.99
CA ILE A 310 16.16 -4.27 22.50
C ILE A 310 16.15 -5.71 23.01
N LEU A 311 16.12 -6.66 22.08
CA LEU A 311 16.15 -8.10 22.33
C LEU A 311 17.59 -8.60 22.59
N LYS A 312 17.72 -9.75 23.24
CA LYS A 312 19.02 -10.38 23.50
C LYS A 312 19.69 -10.96 22.25
#